data_AF-A0A1W2H071-F1
#
_entry.id   AF-A0A1W2H071-F1
#
_cell.length_a   1.000
_cell.length_b   1.000
_cell.length_c   1.000
_cell.angle_alpha   90.00
_cell.angle_beta   90.00
_cell.angle_gamma   90.00
#
_symmetry.space_group_name_H-M   'P 1'
#
loop_
_entity.id
_entity.type
_entity.pdbx_description
1 polymer ?
#
loop_
_entity_poly.entity_id
_entity_poly.type
_entity_poly.pdbx_seq_one_letter_code
_entity_poly.pdbx_strand_id
1 'polypeptide(L)'
;MKNLQQYLVVSIILFSSLIQSSCEDKCEETKYEIKEISLKPKTRSAGETLLSPWISANQLPYNRLMFELSFPKPVLVFFTLNATCPVVWTNNNRVSDIKLLSNQDYNENFPAGSDLLEIASFTVDNKFFFEKDLFLKDYINKSELTTAYFYLNESPVDNLNHTLRFVAELADGNSIETSGINVLLKSEE
;
A
#
# COMPACT_ATOMS: atom_id res chain seq x y z
N MET A 1 32.48 -40.39 28.99
CA MET A 1 31.76 -40.02 27.76
C MET A 1 30.89 -38.76 27.88
N LYS A 2 31.03 -37.90 28.90
CA LYS A 2 30.20 -36.67 29.04
C LYS A 2 30.80 -35.41 28.39
N ASN A 3 32.11 -35.40 28.13
CA ASN A 3 32.77 -34.20 27.60
C ASN A 3 32.71 -34.09 26.07
N LEU A 4 32.59 -35.21 25.34
CA LEU A 4 32.60 -35.18 23.86
C LEU A 4 31.32 -34.58 23.26
N GLN A 5 30.17 -34.77 23.91
CA GLN A 5 28.89 -34.19 23.47
C GLN A 5 28.83 -32.67 23.69
N GLN A 6 29.45 -32.15 24.76
CA GLN A 6 29.47 -30.70 25.01
C GLN A 6 30.32 -29.94 23.97
N TYR A 7 31.47 -30.48 23.56
CA TYR A 7 32.27 -29.84 22.50
C TYR A 7 31.58 -29.87 21.13
N LEU A 8 30.79 -30.91 20.84
CA LEU A 8 30.05 -31.02 19.58
C LEU A 8 28.89 -30.02 19.51
N VAL A 9 28.17 -29.82 20.62
CA VAL A 9 27.08 -28.83 20.71
C VAL A 9 27.61 -27.40 20.63
N VAL A 10 28.74 -27.11 21.28
CA VAL A 10 29.37 -25.78 21.21
C VAL A 10 29.91 -25.48 19.80
N SER A 11 30.48 -26.48 19.11
CA SER A 11 30.95 -26.31 17.72
C SER A 11 29.80 -26.09 16.73
N ILE A 12 28.66 -26.77 16.90
CA ILE A 12 27.47 -26.58 16.06
C ILE A 12 26.85 -25.19 16.28
N ILE A 13 26.80 -24.70 17.53
CA ILE A 13 26.26 -23.36 17.85
C ILE A 13 27.18 -22.24 17.33
N LEU A 14 28.51 -22.43 17.37
CA LEU A 14 29.47 -21.50 16.78
C LEU A 14 29.46 -21.51 15.25
N PHE A 15 29.21 -22.68 14.62
CA PHE A 15 29.04 -22.74 13.17
C PHE A 15 27.71 -22.14 12.69
N SER A 16 26.60 -22.33 13.43
CA SER A 16 25.31 -21.75 13.05
C SER A 16 25.24 -20.24 13.26
N SER A 17 26.00 -19.69 14.21
CA SER A 17 26.13 -18.24 14.41
C SER A 17 27.09 -17.56 13.41
N LEU A 18 27.97 -18.31 12.75
CA LEU A 18 28.82 -17.80 11.66
C LEU A 18 28.11 -17.78 10.29
N ILE A 19 26.99 -18.50 10.11
CA ILE A 19 26.24 -18.53 8.84
C ILE A 19 25.18 -17.41 8.76
N GLN A 20 24.81 -16.77 9.88
CA GLN A 20 23.79 -15.71 9.89
C GLN A 20 24.32 -14.28 9.67
N SER A 21 25.64 -14.07 9.52
CA SER A 21 26.22 -12.71 9.54
C SER A 21 26.75 -12.16 8.20
N SER A 22 26.40 -12.75 7.04
CA SER A 22 26.99 -12.27 5.76
C SER A 22 26.02 -11.91 4.63
N CYS A 23 24.70 -11.92 4.84
CA CYS A 23 23.76 -11.50 3.78
C CYS A 23 23.18 -10.09 3.94
N GLU A 24 23.41 -9.40 5.06
CA GLU A 24 22.80 -8.08 5.28
C GLU A 24 23.52 -6.93 4.55
N ASP A 25 24.80 -7.05 4.21
CA ASP A 25 25.59 -5.90 3.73
C ASP A 25 25.70 -5.75 2.20
N LYS A 26 25.17 -6.68 1.38
CA LYS A 26 25.40 -6.67 -0.08
C LYS A 26 24.25 -7.19 -0.93
N CYS A 27 23.01 -7.03 -0.49
CA CYS A 27 21.90 -7.24 -1.40
C CYS A 27 21.70 -6.01 -2.28
N GLU A 28 21.86 -6.17 -3.60
CA GLU A 28 21.71 -5.07 -4.54
C GLU A 28 20.24 -4.65 -4.62
N GLU A 29 19.96 -3.38 -4.30
CA GLU A 29 18.60 -2.84 -4.22
C GLU A 29 18.09 -2.45 -5.62
N THR A 30 17.02 -3.09 -6.10
CA THR A 30 16.30 -2.60 -7.29
C THR A 30 15.62 -1.28 -6.92
N LYS A 31 16.06 -0.20 -7.57
CA LYS A 31 15.53 1.14 -7.33
C LYS A 31 14.49 1.51 -8.38
N TYR A 32 13.37 2.05 -7.92
CA TYR A 32 12.34 2.66 -8.78
C TYR A 32 12.00 4.05 -8.28
N GLU A 33 11.19 4.77 -9.05
CA GLU A 33 10.66 6.07 -8.65
C GLU A 33 9.21 6.19 -9.09
N ILE A 34 8.34 6.53 -8.14
CA ILE A 34 6.93 6.82 -8.43
C ILE A 34 6.85 8.25 -8.96
N LYS A 35 6.28 8.43 -10.15
CA LYS A 35 6.12 9.75 -10.79
C LYS A 35 4.67 10.16 -10.95
N GLU A 36 3.77 9.19 -10.92
CA GLU A 36 2.35 9.39 -11.09
C GLU A 36 1.58 8.39 -10.23
N ILE A 37 0.40 8.81 -9.80
CA ILE A 37 -0.58 7.98 -9.11
C ILE A 37 -1.91 8.19 -9.81
N SER A 38 -2.71 7.14 -9.89
CA SER A 38 -4.09 7.22 -10.35
C SER A 38 -5.04 6.59 -9.33
N LEU A 39 -6.23 7.17 -9.22
CA LEU A 39 -7.28 6.75 -8.30
C LEU A 39 -8.55 6.47 -9.12
N LYS A 40 -9.18 5.31 -8.91
CA LYS A 40 -10.43 4.95 -9.60
C LYS A 40 -11.43 4.31 -8.64
N PRO A 41 -12.71 4.71 -8.67
CA PRO A 41 -13.75 4.02 -7.92
C PRO A 41 -14.03 2.64 -8.53
N LYS A 42 -14.22 1.64 -7.67
CA LYS A 42 -14.55 0.26 -7.99
C LYS A 42 -15.70 -0.24 -7.13
N THR A 43 -16.47 -1.16 -7.68
CA THR A 43 -17.54 -1.85 -6.95
C THR A 43 -17.39 -3.34 -7.13
N ARG A 44 -17.75 -4.10 -6.11
CA ARG A 44 -17.90 -5.56 -6.24
C ARG A 44 -19.32 -5.88 -6.68
N SER A 45 -19.48 -6.66 -7.76
CA SER A 45 -20.78 -7.21 -8.13
C SER A 45 -21.31 -8.14 -7.04
N ALA A 46 -22.60 -8.06 -6.72
CA ALA A 46 -23.23 -8.98 -5.79
C ALA A 46 -23.25 -10.40 -6.38
N GLY A 47 -22.77 -11.41 -5.62
CA GLY A 47 -22.82 -12.82 -6.01
C GLY A 47 -21.56 -13.39 -6.67
N GLU A 48 -20.49 -12.61 -6.79
CA GLU A 48 -19.26 -13.02 -7.48
C GLU A 48 -18.17 -13.60 -6.54
N THR A 49 -17.49 -14.65 -7.03
CA THR A 49 -16.42 -15.36 -6.31
C THR A 49 -15.14 -14.51 -6.20
N LEU A 50 -14.18 -14.95 -5.37
CA LEU A 50 -12.96 -14.23 -5.00
C LEU A 50 -12.01 -13.89 -6.19
N LEU A 51 -12.30 -14.38 -7.39
CA LEU A 51 -11.52 -14.18 -8.62
C LEU A 51 -12.22 -13.26 -9.64
N SER A 52 -13.42 -12.79 -9.35
CA SER A 52 -14.13 -11.93 -10.28
C SER A 52 -13.48 -10.54 -10.34
N PRO A 53 -13.29 -9.99 -11.55
CA PRO A 53 -12.61 -8.73 -11.74
C PRO A 53 -13.41 -7.57 -11.13
N TRP A 54 -12.73 -6.68 -10.43
CA TRP A 54 -13.33 -5.44 -9.91
C TRP A 54 -13.81 -4.56 -11.08
N ILE A 55 -15.13 -4.39 -11.20
CA ILE A 55 -15.72 -3.67 -12.33
C ILE A 55 -15.64 -2.17 -12.07
N SER A 56 -15.24 -1.42 -13.09
CA SER A 56 -15.28 0.05 -13.09
C SER A 56 -16.74 0.51 -13.11
N ALA A 57 -17.22 1.07 -12.01
CA ALA A 57 -18.60 1.52 -11.90
C ALA A 57 -18.73 2.99 -12.30
N ASN A 58 -19.14 3.25 -13.53
CA ASN A 58 -19.73 4.55 -13.86
C ASN A 58 -21.15 4.58 -13.30
N GLN A 59 -21.40 5.50 -12.36
CA GLN A 59 -22.73 5.89 -11.88
C GLN A 59 -23.59 4.77 -11.27
N LEU A 60 -23.22 4.22 -10.10
CA LEU A 60 -24.16 3.42 -9.31
C LEU A 60 -23.95 3.62 -7.79
N PRO A 61 -25.01 3.45 -6.97
CA PRO A 61 -25.04 3.85 -5.56
C PRO A 61 -24.55 2.71 -4.66
N TYR A 62 -23.44 2.84 -3.92
CA TYR A 62 -22.96 1.69 -3.13
C TYR A 62 -22.36 1.99 -1.77
N ASN A 63 -22.96 1.32 -0.79
CA ASN A 63 -22.46 0.89 0.52
C ASN A 63 -21.25 -0.09 0.46
N ARG A 64 -20.50 -0.12 -0.66
CA ARG A 64 -19.38 -1.02 -0.93
C ARG A 64 -18.35 -0.38 -1.87
N LEU A 65 -18.18 0.93 -1.77
CA LEU A 65 -17.25 1.65 -2.62
C LEU A 65 -15.82 1.33 -2.18
N MET A 66 -15.03 0.81 -3.11
CA MET A 66 -13.59 0.62 -2.93
C MET A 66 -12.86 1.47 -3.97
N PHE A 67 -11.64 1.88 -3.65
CA PHE A 67 -10.83 2.70 -4.52
C PHE A 67 -9.60 1.91 -4.96
N GLU A 68 -9.40 1.80 -6.27
CA GLU A 68 -8.16 1.29 -6.87
C GLU A 68 -7.13 2.42 -6.94
N LEU A 69 -5.96 2.17 -6.37
CA LEU A 69 -4.77 3.00 -6.47
C LEU A 69 -3.79 2.32 -7.42
N SER A 70 -3.36 3.02 -8.46
CA SER A 70 -2.27 2.56 -9.32
C SER A 70 -1.10 3.54 -9.29
N PHE A 71 0.11 3.02 -9.14
CA PHE A 71 1.35 3.77 -9.03
C PHE A 71 2.44 3.01 -9.79
N PRO A 72 2.68 3.34 -11.07
CA PRO A 72 3.74 2.73 -11.85
C PRO A 72 5.11 2.94 -11.19
N LYS A 73 5.91 1.87 -11.13
CA LYS A 73 7.24 1.84 -10.52
C LYS A 73 8.30 1.54 -11.59
N PRO A 74 8.58 2.47 -12.52
CA PRO A 74 9.63 2.29 -13.50
C PRO A 74 10.98 2.08 -12.80
N VAL A 75 11.64 0.97 -13.13
CA VAL A 75 12.95 0.61 -12.56
C VAL A 75 14.02 1.54 -13.13
N LEU A 76 14.75 2.19 -12.23
CA LEU A 76 15.90 3.05 -12.56
C LEU A 76 17.20 2.26 -12.59
N VAL A 77 17.34 1.30 -11.68
CA VAL A 77 18.52 0.44 -11.56
C VAL A 77 18.04 -1.00 -11.38
N PHE A 78 18.35 -1.85 -12.35
CA PHE A 78 18.02 -3.27 -12.33
C PHE A 78 19.25 -4.09 -11.95
N PHE A 79 19.11 -4.96 -10.97
CA PHE A 79 20.15 -5.90 -10.56
C PHE A 79 19.73 -7.34 -10.84
N THR A 80 20.69 -8.17 -11.22
CA THR A 80 20.46 -9.58 -11.56
C THR A 80 20.19 -10.42 -10.32
N LEU A 81 19.14 -11.24 -10.37
CA LEU A 81 18.79 -12.24 -9.36
C LEU A 81 20.00 -13.12 -9.00
N ASN A 82 20.44 -13.05 -7.74
CA ASN A 82 21.40 -13.98 -7.16
C ASN A 82 20.63 -14.98 -6.27
N ALA A 83 20.88 -16.28 -6.44
CA ALA A 83 20.19 -17.33 -5.67
C ALA A 83 20.36 -17.20 -4.14
N THR A 84 21.41 -16.50 -3.67
CA THR A 84 21.67 -16.29 -2.24
C THR A 84 21.24 -14.93 -1.71
N CYS A 85 20.67 -14.06 -2.56
CA CYS A 85 20.23 -12.72 -2.16
C CYS A 85 18.88 -12.37 -2.81
N PRO A 86 17.80 -12.26 -2.02
CA PRO A 86 16.50 -11.86 -2.55
C PRO A 86 16.55 -10.41 -3.07
N VAL A 87 15.82 -10.13 -4.16
CA VAL A 87 15.73 -8.79 -4.72
C VAL A 87 14.97 -7.90 -3.75
N VAL A 88 15.62 -6.82 -3.29
CA VAL A 88 15.00 -5.79 -2.45
C VAL A 88 14.55 -4.65 -3.35
N TRP A 89 13.27 -4.32 -3.32
CA TRP A 89 12.72 -3.19 -4.06
C TRP A 89 12.70 -1.97 -3.16
N THR A 90 13.20 -0.83 -3.65
CA THR A 90 13.20 0.42 -2.88
C THR A 90 12.82 1.60 -3.75
N ASN A 91 11.86 2.40 -3.29
CA ASN A 91 11.57 3.69 -3.90
C ASN A 91 12.72 4.67 -3.61
N ASN A 92 13.37 5.16 -4.65
CA ASN A 92 14.51 6.07 -4.56
C ASN A 92 14.12 7.41 -3.92
N ASN A 93 12.95 7.94 -4.30
CA ASN A 93 12.35 9.11 -3.67
C ASN A 93 11.12 8.66 -2.88
N ARG A 94 11.36 8.35 -1.60
CA ARG A 94 10.33 7.71 -0.75
C ARG A 94 9.10 8.59 -0.62
N VAL A 95 7.94 7.95 -0.64
CA VAL A 95 6.69 8.59 -0.22
C VAL A 95 6.71 8.66 1.30
N SER A 96 6.65 9.86 1.86
CA SER A 96 6.67 10.13 3.30
C SER A 96 5.30 10.16 3.93
N ASP A 97 4.26 10.51 3.17
CA ASP A 97 2.87 10.48 3.63
C ASP A 97 1.91 10.33 2.43
N ILE A 98 0.70 9.87 2.70
CA ILE A 98 -0.40 9.79 1.73
C ILE A 98 -1.67 10.36 2.34
N LYS A 99 -2.46 11.08 1.54
CA LYS A 99 -3.73 11.68 1.98
C LYS A 99 -4.82 11.48 0.95
N LEU A 100 -6.06 11.34 1.41
CA LEU A 100 -7.25 11.40 0.56
C LEU A 100 -8.10 12.58 1.01
N LEU A 101 -8.11 13.62 0.18
CA LEU A 101 -8.80 14.87 0.48
C LEU A 101 -10.15 14.91 -0.21
N SER A 102 -11.17 15.39 0.50
CA SER A 102 -12.49 15.66 -0.04
C SER A 102 -12.79 17.16 -0.06
N ASN A 103 -13.58 17.61 -1.03
CA ASN A 103 -14.09 18.98 -1.07
C ASN A 103 -15.38 19.19 -0.26
N GLN A 104 -15.95 18.14 0.33
CA GLN A 104 -17.13 18.19 1.19
C GLN A 104 -16.78 17.65 2.57
N ASP A 105 -17.55 18.06 3.57
CA ASP A 105 -17.50 17.45 4.90
C ASP A 105 -17.89 15.98 4.79
N TYR A 106 -17.13 15.10 5.43
CA TYR A 106 -17.41 13.68 5.48
C TYR A 106 -18.25 13.36 6.72
N ASN A 107 -17.82 13.85 7.87
CA ASN A 107 -18.55 13.84 9.14
C ASN A 107 -17.99 14.94 10.08
N GLU A 108 -18.47 15.01 11.32
CA GLU A 108 -18.04 16.02 12.30
C GLU A 108 -16.54 15.97 12.63
N ASN A 109 -15.90 14.79 12.51
CA ASN A 109 -14.47 14.61 12.76
C ASN A 109 -13.60 14.86 11.51
N PHE A 110 -14.20 14.74 10.32
CA PHE A 110 -13.52 14.87 9.03
C PHE A 110 -14.21 15.93 8.15
N PRO A 111 -14.03 17.23 8.45
CA PRO A 111 -14.50 18.31 7.59
C PRO A 111 -13.78 18.34 6.24
N ALA A 112 -14.31 19.11 5.29
CA ALA A 112 -13.73 19.29 3.96
C ALA A 112 -12.23 19.64 4.04
N GLY A 113 -11.43 18.93 3.23
CA GLY A 113 -9.98 19.06 3.22
C GLY A 113 -9.23 18.22 4.27
N SER A 114 -9.93 17.48 5.13
CA SER A 114 -9.28 16.53 6.07
C SER A 114 -8.78 15.28 5.35
N ASP A 115 -7.81 14.59 5.96
CA ASP A 115 -7.29 13.32 5.45
C ASP A 115 -8.24 12.16 5.79
N LEU A 116 -8.95 11.67 4.77
CA LEU A 116 -9.84 10.52 4.91
C LEU A 116 -9.11 9.18 4.96
N LEU A 117 -7.78 9.13 4.74
CA LEU A 117 -7.03 7.87 4.87
C LEU A 117 -6.81 7.45 6.32
N GLU A 118 -7.08 8.33 7.30
CA GLU A 118 -7.08 7.97 8.73
C GLU A 118 -8.14 6.90 9.06
N ILE A 119 -9.22 6.86 8.29
CA ILE A 119 -10.30 5.88 8.42
C ILE A 119 -10.28 4.82 7.30
N ALA A 120 -9.19 4.75 6.52
CA ALA A 120 -9.08 3.81 5.42
C ALA A 120 -8.43 2.49 5.84
N SER A 121 -8.92 1.39 5.26
CA SER A 121 -8.26 0.08 5.30
C SER A 121 -7.72 -0.24 3.91
N PHE A 122 -6.40 -0.48 3.80
CA PHE A 122 -5.76 -0.86 2.55
C PHE A 122 -5.77 -2.36 2.35
N THR A 123 -5.78 -2.81 1.11
CA THR A 123 -5.71 -4.22 0.76
C THR A 123 -5.15 -4.40 -0.65
N VAL A 124 -4.58 -5.57 -0.90
CA VAL A 124 -4.07 -5.99 -2.21
C VAL A 124 -4.91 -7.12 -2.79
N ASP A 125 -5.72 -7.74 -1.93
CA ASP A 125 -6.71 -8.76 -2.26
C ASP A 125 -7.97 -8.57 -1.40
N ASN A 126 -8.73 -9.61 -1.10
CA ASN A 126 -9.92 -9.54 -0.24
C ASN A 126 -9.73 -10.22 1.12
N LYS A 127 -8.48 -10.50 1.50
CA LYS A 127 -8.12 -11.28 2.70
C LYS A 127 -7.17 -10.54 3.63
N PHE A 128 -6.27 -9.73 3.08
CA PHE A 128 -5.21 -9.08 3.85
C PHE A 128 -5.39 -7.58 3.88
N PHE A 129 -5.77 -7.07 5.04
CA PHE A 129 -5.93 -5.63 5.28
C PHE A 129 -4.72 -5.06 6.01
N PHE A 130 -4.34 -3.84 5.62
CA PHE A 130 -3.19 -3.11 6.15
C PHE A 130 -3.63 -1.73 6.62
N GLU A 131 -3.05 -1.29 7.73
CA GLU A 131 -3.10 0.11 8.16
C GLU A 131 -2.22 0.99 7.26
N LYS A 132 -2.50 2.30 7.25
CA LYS A 132 -1.80 3.32 6.44
C LYS A 132 -0.28 3.23 6.55
N ASP A 133 0.26 3.11 7.76
CA ASP A 133 1.71 3.09 8.00
C ASP A 133 2.40 1.86 7.40
N LEU A 134 1.79 0.68 7.54
CA LEU A 134 2.30 -0.56 6.95
C LEU A 134 2.21 -0.51 5.42
N PHE A 135 1.10 0.00 4.90
CA PHE A 135 0.93 0.20 3.46
C PHE A 135 2.00 1.14 2.89
N LEU A 136 2.27 2.26 3.56
CA LEU A 136 3.29 3.22 3.12
C LEU A 136 4.71 2.62 3.19
N LYS A 137 5.05 2.02 4.33
CA LYS A 137 6.41 1.53 4.59
C LYS A 137 6.76 0.34 3.71
N ASP A 138 5.89 -0.65 3.65
CA ASP A 138 6.21 -1.96 3.07
C ASP A 138 5.70 -2.08 1.63
N TYR A 139 4.54 -1.48 1.31
CA TYR A 139 3.95 -1.61 -0.03
C TYR A 139 4.40 -0.51 -0.98
N ILE A 140 4.13 0.76 -0.65
CA ILE A 140 4.43 1.89 -1.53
C ILE A 140 5.94 2.03 -1.73
N ASN A 141 6.73 1.87 -0.65
CA ASN A 141 8.17 2.16 -0.69
C ASN A 141 9.08 0.94 -0.85
N LYS A 142 8.59 -0.30 -0.60
CA LYS A 142 9.45 -1.50 -0.53
C LYS A 142 8.99 -2.71 -1.35
N SER A 143 7.94 -2.57 -2.15
CA SER A 143 7.46 -3.64 -3.04
C SER A 143 7.56 -3.24 -4.52
N GLU A 144 7.60 -4.26 -5.38
CA GLU A 144 7.43 -4.24 -6.83
C GLU A 144 5.99 -3.99 -7.29
N LEU A 145 5.01 -4.20 -6.41
CA LEU A 145 3.60 -4.14 -6.76
C LEU A 145 3.18 -2.70 -7.07
N THR A 146 2.30 -2.56 -8.06
CA THR A 146 1.92 -1.26 -8.66
C THR A 146 0.46 -0.91 -8.48
N THR A 147 -0.34 -1.80 -7.89
CA THR A 147 -1.78 -1.60 -7.70
C THR A 147 -2.21 -2.09 -6.33
N ALA A 148 -2.96 -1.27 -5.61
CA ALA A 148 -3.59 -1.63 -4.35
C ALA A 148 -5.03 -1.09 -4.32
N TYR A 149 -5.75 -1.44 -3.27
CA TYR A 149 -7.10 -0.99 -3.04
C TYR A 149 -7.26 -0.47 -1.63
N PHE A 150 -8.24 0.40 -1.40
CA PHE A 150 -8.66 0.77 -0.06
C PHE A 150 -10.15 1.08 -0.03
N TYR A 151 -10.75 1.00 1.15
CA TYR A 151 -12.11 1.47 1.41
C TYR A 151 -12.11 2.29 2.70
N LEU A 152 -13.09 3.17 2.84
CA LEU A 152 -13.32 3.93 4.06
C LEU A 152 -14.14 3.06 5.02
N ASN A 153 -13.68 2.94 6.26
CA ASN A 153 -14.32 2.11 7.30
C ASN A 153 -15.54 2.79 7.93
N GLU A 154 -15.70 4.08 7.72
CA GLU A 154 -16.86 4.86 8.15
C GLU A 154 -17.70 5.23 6.93
N SER A 155 -18.92 5.70 7.17
CA SER A 155 -19.80 6.26 6.14
C SER A 155 -19.88 7.78 6.31
N PRO A 156 -20.12 8.55 5.23
CA PRO A 156 -20.41 9.96 5.37
C PRO A 156 -21.74 10.16 6.10
N VAL A 157 -21.91 11.33 6.73
CA VAL A 157 -23.17 11.70 7.41
C VAL A 157 -24.28 11.94 6.39
N ASP A 158 -23.96 12.61 5.29
CA ASP A 158 -24.91 13.01 4.26
C ASP A 158 -24.60 12.38 2.90
N ASN A 159 -25.65 12.17 2.11
CA ASN A 159 -25.53 11.71 0.73
C ASN A 159 -25.09 12.87 -0.20
N LEU A 160 -23.78 13.10 -0.30
CA LEU A 160 -23.20 14.20 -1.07
C LEU A 160 -22.30 13.73 -2.22
N ASN A 161 -22.17 14.59 -3.24
CA ASN A 161 -21.17 14.41 -4.30
C ASN A 161 -19.82 14.96 -3.82
N HIS A 162 -18.86 14.07 -3.61
CA HIS A 162 -17.49 14.41 -3.24
C HIS A 162 -16.60 14.43 -4.47
N THR A 163 -15.75 15.43 -4.56
CA THR A 163 -14.54 15.42 -5.39
C THR A 163 -13.40 14.97 -4.50
N LEU A 164 -12.90 13.75 -4.72
CA LEU A 164 -11.80 13.16 -3.98
C LEU A 164 -10.49 13.31 -4.74
N ARG A 165 -9.42 13.69 -4.05
CA ARG A 165 -8.06 13.77 -4.59
C ARG A 165 -7.10 13.03 -3.68
N PHE A 166 -6.30 12.15 -4.26
CA PHE A 166 -5.22 11.49 -3.55
C PHE A 166 -3.93 12.29 -3.70
N VAL A 167 -3.19 12.44 -2.61
CA VAL A 167 -1.92 13.16 -2.53
C VAL A 167 -0.88 12.23 -1.92
N ALA A 168 0.27 12.09 -2.57
CA ALA A 168 1.45 11.46 -2.02
C ALA A 168 2.53 12.52 -1.82
N GLU A 169 2.98 12.70 -0.59
CA GLU A 169 4.09 13.58 -0.25
C GLU A 169 5.39 12.78 -0.35
N LEU A 170 6.40 13.35 -1.01
CA LEU A 170 7.71 12.75 -1.20
C LEU A 170 8.71 13.30 -0.17
N ALA A 171 9.73 12.52 0.13
CA ALA A 171 10.77 12.88 1.10
C ALA A 171 11.59 14.11 0.70
N ASP A 172 11.59 14.48 -0.58
CA ASP A 172 12.22 15.71 -1.10
C ASP A 172 11.35 16.97 -0.94
N GLY A 173 10.12 16.83 -0.42
CA GLY A 173 9.16 17.91 -0.22
C GLY A 173 8.22 18.17 -1.40
N ASN A 174 8.36 17.44 -2.51
CA ASN A 174 7.41 17.51 -3.62
C ASN A 174 6.16 16.65 -3.34
N SER A 175 5.08 16.88 -4.08
CA SER A 175 3.87 16.06 -4.03
C SER A 175 3.50 15.51 -5.41
N ILE A 176 2.93 14.31 -5.42
CA ILE A 176 2.26 13.71 -6.57
C ILE A 176 0.78 13.68 -6.25
N GLU A 177 -0.04 14.24 -7.13
CA GLU A 177 -1.48 14.35 -6.91
C GLU A 177 -2.26 13.75 -8.06
N THR A 178 -3.35 13.06 -7.73
CA THR A 178 -4.29 12.60 -8.74
C THR A 178 -5.16 13.75 -9.22
N SER A 179 -5.72 13.63 -10.42
CA SER A 179 -6.91 14.40 -10.76
C SER A 179 -8.03 14.10 -9.75
N GLY A 180 -8.88 15.10 -9.49
CA GLY A 180 -10.07 14.91 -8.66
C GLY A 180 -11.04 13.94 -9.32
N ILE A 181 -11.53 12.94 -8.56
CA ILE A 181 -12.59 12.03 -8.99
C ILE A 181 -13.91 12.42 -8.33
N ASN A 182 -14.99 12.47 -9.10
CA ASN A 182 -16.31 12.76 -8.56
C ASN A 182 -17.02 11.45 -8.21
N VAL A 183 -17.41 11.32 -6.94
CA VAL A 183 -18.12 10.16 -6.41
C VAL A 183 -19.29 10.60 -5.54
N LEU A 184 -20.42 9.91 -5.66
CA LEU A 184 -21.52 10.04 -4.72
C LEU A 184 -21.24 9.07 -3.56
N LEU A 185 -20.88 9.60 -2.40
CA LEU A 185 -20.74 8.80 -1.19
C LEU A 185 -22.11 8.77 -0.49
N LYS A 186 -22.49 7.60 0.01
CA LYS A 186 -23.79 7.42 0.64
C LYS A 186 -23.64 7.09 2.11
N SER A 187 -24.47 7.69 2.94
CA SER A 187 -24.63 7.28 4.33
C SER A 187 -25.20 5.86 4.38
N GLU A 188 -24.82 5.08 5.38
CA GLU A 188 -25.53 3.84 5.69
C GLU A 188 -26.92 4.19 6.24
N GLU A 189 -27.98 3.57 5.67
CA GLU A 189 -29.35 3.62 6.19
C GLU A 189 -29.53 2.64 7.36
#